data_AF-A0A948MK36-F1
#
_entry.id   AF-A0A948MK36-F1
#
_cell.length_a   1.000
_cell.length_b   1.000
_cell.length_c   1.000
_cell.angle_alpha   90.00
_cell.angle_beta   90.00
_cell.angle_gamma   90.00
#
_symmetry.space_group_name_H-M   'P 1'
#
loop_
_entity.id
_entity.type
_entity.pdbx_description
1 polymer ?
#
loop_
_entity_poly.entity_id
_entity_poly.type
_entity_poly.pdbx_seq_one_letter_code
_entity_poly.pdbx_strand_id
1 'polypeptide(L)'
;MFWALIKDSSTAKVLLLLTVVALLWWFNWYAAAGLLALLFADIAIMFGIKPRHHGDFVYSKDIQQLFSTDAGQLRVGMDSADIGNIKQINLFQKDQFAYVDFRLNAEMQVRYKFPLQQYQPFLQWLQQHLPQSEISTGFKS
;
A
#
# COMPACT_ATOMS: atom_id res chain seq x y z
N MET A 1 -24.45 18.74 -17.22
CA MET A 1 -24.99 18.33 -15.90
C MET A 1 -24.97 16.81 -15.70
N PHE A 2 -25.36 15.99 -16.69
CA PHE A 2 -25.40 14.52 -16.57
C PHE A 2 -24.03 13.86 -16.27
N TRP A 3 -22.94 14.40 -16.84
CA TRP A 3 -21.58 13.87 -16.64
C TRP A 3 -21.05 13.99 -15.20
N ALA A 4 -21.48 15.02 -14.46
CA ALA A 4 -21.09 15.20 -13.06
C ALA A 4 -21.70 14.12 -12.15
N LEU A 5 -22.96 13.75 -12.40
CA LEU A 5 -23.67 12.69 -11.67
C LEU A 5 -23.05 11.30 -11.89
N ILE A 6 -22.50 11.04 -13.08
CA ILE A 6 -21.81 9.78 -13.40
C ILE A 6 -20.43 9.74 -12.72
N LYS A 7 -19.73 10.87 -12.60
CA LYS A 7 -18.38 10.92 -12.05
C LYS A 7 -18.33 10.56 -10.56
N ASP A 8 -19.30 11.04 -9.79
CA ASP A 8 -19.26 10.99 -8.32
C ASP A 8 -20.02 9.80 -7.71
N SER A 9 -20.85 9.09 -8.49
CA SER A 9 -21.68 7.98 -7.97
C SER A 9 -21.35 6.64 -8.62
N SER A 10 -20.95 5.66 -7.81
CA SER A 10 -20.70 4.27 -8.25
C SER A 10 -21.96 3.63 -8.83
N THR A 11 -23.13 3.92 -8.28
CA THR A 11 -24.41 3.38 -8.76
C THR A 11 -24.78 3.90 -10.14
N ALA A 12 -24.51 5.18 -10.42
CA ALA A 12 -24.74 5.78 -11.74
C ALA A 12 -23.81 5.19 -12.81
N LYS A 13 -22.54 4.90 -12.44
CA LYS A 13 -21.59 4.21 -13.33
C LYS A 13 -22.08 2.81 -13.70
N VAL A 14 -22.56 2.03 -12.73
CA VAL A 14 -23.08 0.67 -12.95
C VAL A 14 -24.31 0.67 -13.86
N LEU A 15 -25.26 1.58 -13.65
CA LEU A 15 -26.45 1.69 -14.49
C LEU A 15 -26.11 2.09 -15.93
N LEU A 16 -25.15 2.99 -16.12
CA LEU A 16 -24.68 3.38 -17.44
C LEU A 16 -23.99 2.23 -18.16
N LEU A 17 -23.18 1.45 -17.43
CA LEU A 17 -22.51 0.27 -17.94
C LEU A 17 -23.52 -0.82 -18.37
N LEU A 18 -24.55 -1.06 -17.57
CA LEU A 18 -25.66 -1.96 -17.93
C LEU A 18 -26.42 -1.50 -19.17
N THR A 19 -26.65 -0.19 -19.29
CA THR A 19 -27.35 0.39 -20.46
C THR A 19 -26.52 0.25 -21.73
N VAL A 20 -25.20 0.48 -21.64
CA VAL A 20 -24.26 0.28 -22.74
C VAL A 20 -24.20 -1.19 -23.15
N VAL A 21 -24.14 -2.12 -22.19
CA VAL A 21 -24.18 -3.56 -22.47
C VAL A 21 -25.48 -3.98 -23.16
N ALA A 22 -26.63 -3.44 -22.74
CA ALA A 22 -27.92 -3.73 -23.37
C ALA A 22 -28.01 -3.18 -24.80
N LEU A 23 -27.51 -1.96 -25.05
CA LEU A 23 -27.46 -1.37 -26.40
C LEU A 23 -26.50 -2.13 -27.33
N LEU A 24 -25.36 -2.58 -26.78
CA LEU A 24 -24.39 -3.39 -27.49
C LEU A 24 -24.92 -4.81 -27.81
N TRP A 25 -25.76 -5.36 -26.93
CA TRP A 25 -26.50 -6.62 -27.16
C TRP A 25 -27.50 -6.50 -28.32
N TRP A 26 -28.13 -5.33 -28.50
CA TRP A 26 -29.10 -5.08 -29.57
C TRP A 26 -28.46 -4.84 -30.94
N PHE A 27 -27.25 -4.27 -31.03
CA PHE A 27 -26.74 -3.69 -32.29
C PHE A 27 -25.60 -4.47 -32.98
N ASN A 28 -24.76 -5.21 -32.26
CA ASN A 28 -23.79 -6.16 -32.82
C ASN A 28 -22.93 -6.78 -31.70
N TRP A 29 -23.18 -8.04 -31.37
CA TRP A 29 -22.54 -8.72 -30.24
C TRP A 29 -21.00 -8.83 -30.36
N TYR A 30 -20.45 -8.83 -31.58
CA TYR A 30 -19.00 -8.84 -31.80
C TYR A 30 -18.33 -7.53 -31.38
N ALA A 31 -18.97 -6.39 -31.66
CA ALA A 31 -18.49 -5.07 -31.22
C ALA A 31 -18.67 -4.89 -29.71
N ALA A 32 -19.74 -5.45 -29.15
CA ALA A 32 -20.00 -5.52 -27.72
C ALA A 32 -18.86 -6.21 -26.94
N ALA A 33 -18.48 -7.39 -27.42
CA ALA A 33 -17.44 -8.20 -26.79
C ALA A 33 -16.06 -7.52 -26.86
N GLY A 34 -15.73 -6.92 -28.00
CA GLY A 34 -14.47 -6.18 -28.17
C GLY A 34 -14.37 -4.96 -27.25
N LEU A 35 -15.45 -4.20 -27.11
CA LEU A 35 -15.48 -2.99 -26.28
C LEU A 35 -15.48 -3.34 -24.78
N LEU A 36 -16.15 -4.43 -24.39
CA LEU A 36 -16.04 -4.98 -23.03
C LEU A 36 -14.61 -5.44 -22.73
N ALA A 37 -13.95 -6.14 -23.64
CA ALA A 37 -12.56 -6.59 -23.45
C ALA A 37 -11.60 -5.40 -23.27
N LEU A 38 -11.77 -4.32 -24.03
CA LEU A 38 -10.99 -3.09 -23.87
C LEU A 38 -11.26 -2.40 -22.53
N LEU A 39 -12.51 -2.31 -22.10
CA LEU A 39 -12.86 -1.74 -20.79
C LEU A 39 -12.31 -2.57 -19.63
N PHE A 40 -12.34 -3.90 -19.73
CA PHE A 40 -11.72 -4.78 -18.73
C PHE A 40 -10.20 -4.63 -18.70
N ALA A 41 -9.55 -4.47 -19.86
CA ALA A 41 -8.11 -4.21 -19.92
C ALA A 41 -7.75 -2.87 -19.26
N ASP A 42 -8.53 -1.81 -19.53
CA ASP A 42 -8.28 -0.47 -18.98
C ASP A 42 -8.52 -0.42 -17.46
N ILE A 43 -9.55 -1.12 -16.97
CA ILE A 43 -9.79 -1.34 -15.54
C ILE A 43 -8.64 -2.15 -14.92
N ALA A 44 -8.18 -3.23 -15.56
CA ALA A 44 -7.07 -4.03 -15.06
C ALA A 44 -5.76 -3.24 -15.00
N ILE A 45 -5.51 -2.33 -15.94
CA ILE A 45 -4.38 -1.41 -15.93
C ILE A 45 -4.54 -0.38 -14.79
N MET A 46 -5.73 0.22 -14.63
CA MET A 46 -5.99 1.20 -13.57
C MET A 46 -5.88 0.61 -12.15
N PHE A 47 -6.25 -0.67 -11.96
CA PHE A 47 -6.05 -1.38 -10.68
C PHE A 47 -4.68 -2.08 -10.56
N GLY A 48 -4.01 -2.35 -11.68
CA GLY A 48 -2.71 -3.04 -11.73
C GLY A 48 -1.51 -2.12 -11.55
N ILE A 49 -1.64 -0.82 -11.88
CA ILE A 49 -0.59 0.21 -11.72
C ILE A 49 -0.82 1.04 -10.44
N LYS A 50 -1.19 0.41 -9.33
CA LYS A 50 -0.65 0.91 -8.06
C LYS A 50 0.76 0.32 -7.97
N PRO A 51 1.83 1.12 -7.83
CA PRO A 51 3.16 0.57 -7.57
C PRO A 51 3.12 -0.12 -6.21
N ARG A 52 2.67 -1.38 -6.20
CA ARG A 52 2.96 -2.31 -5.12
C ARG A 52 4.46 -2.51 -5.22
N HIS A 53 5.19 -1.91 -4.29
CA HIS A 53 6.53 -2.35 -3.93
C HIS A 53 6.46 -3.84 -3.57
N HIS A 54 6.53 -4.68 -4.60
CA HIS A 54 6.55 -6.11 -4.50
C HIS A 54 7.90 -6.46 -3.90
N GLY A 55 7.89 -7.05 -2.71
CA GLY A 55 8.91 -8.01 -2.33
C GLY A 55 10.22 -7.48 -1.73
N ASP A 56 10.72 -6.34 -2.20
CA ASP A 56 12.12 -5.98 -1.98
C ASP A 56 12.36 -4.97 -0.85
N PHE A 57 13.42 -5.22 -0.08
CA PHE A 57 13.88 -4.31 0.97
C PHE A 57 14.64 -3.12 0.37
N VAL A 58 14.11 -1.92 0.58
CA VAL A 58 14.73 -0.67 0.11
C VAL A 58 15.90 -0.32 1.01
N TYR A 59 17.06 0.00 0.45
CA TYR A 59 18.21 0.43 1.24
C TYR A 59 18.01 1.86 1.75
N SER A 60 18.11 2.06 3.06
CA SER A 60 18.21 3.39 3.66
C SER A 60 19.57 3.58 4.31
N LYS A 61 20.21 4.73 4.02
CA LYS A 61 21.45 5.14 4.68
C LYS A 61 21.20 5.62 6.11
N ASP A 62 20.03 6.22 6.37
CA ASP A 62 19.62 6.70 7.69
C ASP A 62 18.15 6.30 7.92
N ILE A 63 17.94 5.29 8.76
CA ILE A 63 16.61 4.77 9.00
C ILE A 63 15.79 5.72 9.89
N GLN A 64 16.41 6.45 10.82
CA GLN A 64 15.67 7.28 11.76
C GLN A 64 15.05 8.52 11.08
N GLN A 65 15.72 9.08 10.08
CA GLN A 65 15.16 10.23 9.32
C GLN A 65 13.90 9.88 8.52
N LEU A 66 13.68 8.60 8.19
CA LEU A 66 12.50 8.18 7.46
C LEU A 66 11.25 8.10 8.36
N PHE A 67 11.45 8.01 9.67
CA PHE A 67 10.39 7.79 10.64
C PHE A 67 10.19 9.06 11.46
N SER A 68 8.96 9.51 11.53
CA SER A 68 8.57 10.57 12.44
C SER A 68 7.25 10.23 13.10
N THR A 69 7.08 10.68 14.33
CA THR A 69 5.83 10.51 15.07
C THR A 69 5.22 11.87 15.31
N ASP A 70 3.95 12.03 14.96
CA ASP A 70 3.19 13.26 15.22
C ASP A 70 1.81 12.92 15.76
N ALA A 71 1.46 13.47 16.92
CA ALA A 71 0.13 13.36 17.54
C ALA A 71 -0.51 11.94 17.56
N GLY A 72 0.30 10.88 17.75
CA GLY A 72 -0.20 9.49 17.77
C GLY A 72 -0.22 8.79 16.40
N GLN A 73 0.25 9.45 15.35
CA GLN A 73 0.49 8.84 14.04
C GLN A 73 1.98 8.55 13.83
N LEU A 74 2.27 7.38 13.26
CA LEU A 74 3.57 7.05 12.71
C LEU A 74 3.57 7.46 11.24
N ARG A 75 4.51 8.33 10.88
CA ARG A 75 4.79 8.71 9.50
C ARG A 75 6.08 8.03 9.05
N VAL A 76 6.04 7.43 7.87
CA VAL A 76 7.19 6.84 7.21
C VAL A 76 7.27 7.42 5.80
N GLY A 77 8.22 8.31 5.56
CA GLY A 77 8.31 9.08 4.32
C GLY A 77 7.09 10.00 4.11
N MET A 78 6.28 9.73 3.08
CA MET A 78 5.08 10.50 2.75
C MET A 78 3.78 9.92 3.34
N ASP A 79 3.81 8.67 3.80
CA ASP A 79 2.63 7.96 4.29
C ASP A 79 2.56 8.01 5.82
N SER A 80 1.35 8.06 6.37
CA SER A 80 1.12 7.96 7.81
C SER A 80 0.06 6.94 8.17
N ALA A 81 0.13 6.44 9.41
CA ALA A 81 -0.90 5.61 10.02
C ALA A 81 -0.97 5.84 11.53
N ASP A 82 -2.13 5.55 12.11
CA ASP A 82 -2.29 5.53 13.57
C ASP A 82 -1.39 4.45 14.18
N ILE A 83 -0.62 4.85 15.20
CA ILE A 83 0.29 3.96 15.95
C ILE A 83 -0.48 2.76 16.53
N GLY A 84 -1.73 2.95 16.97
CA GLY A 84 -2.56 1.89 17.54
C GLY A 84 -2.90 0.77 16.55
N ASN A 85 -2.80 1.02 15.24
CA ASN A 85 -3.05 0.02 14.21
C ASN A 85 -1.81 -0.86 13.91
N ILE A 86 -0.63 -0.46 14.39
CA ILE A 86 0.63 -1.16 14.15
C ILE A 86 0.83 -2.21 15.25
N LYS A 87 0.36 -3.43 14.98
CA LYS A 87 0.39 -4.51 15.98
C LYS A 87 1.74 -5.22 16.08
N GLN A 88 2.41 -5.43 14.94
CA GLN A 88 3.61 -6.25 14.87
C GLN A 88 4.66 -5.59 13.99
N ILE A 89 5.89 -5.55 14.49
CA ILE A 89 7.06 -5.02 13.80
C ILE A 89 8.14 -6.09 13.79
N ASN A 90 8.56 -6.53 12.62
CA ASN A 90 9.69 -7.45 12.50
C ASN A 90 10.97 -6.63 12.34
N LEU A 91 11.88 -6.75 13.30
CA LEU A 91 13.16 -6.05 13.32
C LEU A 91 14.31 -7.04 13.53
N PHE A 92 14.87 -7.54 12.44
CA PHE A 92 15.89 -8.59 12.48
C PHE A 92 17.22 -8.15 11.86
N GLN A 93 18.26 -8.90 12.17
CA GLN A 93 19.61 -8.68 11.64
C GLN A 93 19.97 -9.86 10.73
N LYS A 94 20.61 -9.58 9.60
CA LYS A 94 21.13 -10.61 8.70
C LYS A 94 22.38 -10.09 8.00
N ASP A 95 23.42 -10.93 8.00
CA ASP A 95 24.73 -10.63 7.42
C ASP A 95 25.37 -9.35 8.03
N GLN A 96 25.37 -8.24 7.30
CA GLN A 96 25.92 -6.94 7.71
C GLN A 96 24.86 -5.82 7.77
N PHE A 97 23.58 -6.18 7.65
CA PHE A 97 22.48 -5.24 7.61
C PHE A 97 21.41 -5.58 8.65
N ALA A 98 20.70 -4.53 9.05
CA ALA A 98 19.47 -4.60 9.80
C ALA A 98 18.28 -4.43 8.87
N TYR A 99 17.18 -5.08 9.20
CA TYR A 99 15.97 -5.12 8.39
C TYR A 99 14.76 -4.80 9.26
N VAL A 100 13.87 -3.98 8.72
CA VAL A 100 12.57 -3.68 9.32
C VAL A 100 11.47 -4.05 8.32
N ASP A 101 10.49 -4.83 8.78
CA ASP A 101 9.33 -5.25 8.00
C ASP A 101 8.05 -5.16 8.84
N PHE A 102 7.14 -4.27 8.45
CA PHE A 102 5.80 -4.22 9.00
C PHE A 102 4.81 -3.57 8.04
N ARG A 103 3.52 -3.81 8.28
CA ARG A 103 2.45 -3.13 7.54
C ARG A 103 2.10 -1.82 8.26
N LEU A 104 2.30 -0.68 7.58
CA LEU A 104 1.92 0.63 8.12
C LEU A 104 0.40 0.85 7.99
N ASN A 105 -0.15 0.60 6.81
CA ASN A 105 -1.59 0.70 6.54
C ASN A 105 -2.03 -0.35 5.50
N ALA A 106 -3.29 -0.31 5.06
CA ALA A 106 -3.82 -1.27 4.08
C ALA A 106 -3.09 -1.24 2.72
N GLU A 107 -2.48 -0.10 2.37
CA GLU A 107 -1.86 0.12 1.06
C GLU A 107 -0.32 0.05 1.12
N MET A 108 0.29 0.23 2.30
CA MET A 108 1.72 0.42 2.46
C MET A 108 2.35 -0.56 3.46
N GLN A 109 3.40 -1.24 3.00
CA GLN A 109 4.26 -2.10 3.80
C GLN A 109 5.67 -1.48 3.86
N VAL A 110 6.14 -1.26 5.08
CA VAL A 110 7.45 -0.70 5.38
C VAL A 110 8.46 -1.83 5.34
N ARG A 111 9.34 -1.81 4.34
CA ARG A 111 10.39 -2.83 4.15
C ARG A 111 11.71 -2.15 3.82
N TYR A 112 12.53 -1.92 4.84
CA TYR A 112 13.83 -1.28 4.69
C TYR A 112 14.96 -2.19 5.16
N LYS A 113 16.10 -2.08 4.48
CA LYS A 113 17.40 -2.59 4.92
C LYS A 113 18.34 -1.41 5.20
N PHE A 114 19.09 -1.46 6.29
CA PHE A 114 19.91 -0.33 6.75
C PHE A 114 21.17 -0.80 7.49
N PRO A 115 22.18 0.07 7.70
CA PRO A 115 23.43 -0.30 8.36
C PRO A 115 23.22 -0.82 9.80
N LEU A 116 23.90 -1.92 10.15
CA LEU A 116 23.75 -2.58 11.45
C LEU A 116 24.02 -1.65 12.65
N GLN A 117 24.89 -0.66 12.48
CA GLN A 117 25.22 0.33 13.52
C GLN A 117 23.98 1.10 14.01
N GLN A 118 22.95 1.23 13.16
CA GLN A 118 21.71 1.92 13.50
C GLN A 118 20.66 1.00 14.11
N TYR A 119 20.89 -0.32 14.19
CA TYR A 119 19.93 -1.29 14.72
C TYR A 119 19.49 -0.93 16.15
N GLN A 120 20.46 -0.78 17.07
CA GLN A 120 20.14 -0.52 18.46
C GLN A 120 19.46 0.82 18.71
N PRO A 121 19.98 1.96 18.20
CA PRO A 121 19.29 3.24 18.41
C PRO A 121 17.91 3.25 17.76
N PHE A 122 17.70 2.52 16.65
CA PHE A 122 16.38 2.38 16.05
C PHE A 122 15.44 1.50 16.87
N LEU A 123 15.92 0.37 17.42
CA LEU A 123 15.12 -0.47 18.32
C LEU A 123 14.64 0.31 19.55
N GLN A 124 15.52 1.08 20.17
CA GLN A 124 15.18 1.94 21.31
C GLN A 124 14.13 2.99 20.92
N TRP A 125 14.31 3.63 19.75
CA TRP A 125 13.35 4.60 19.24
C TRP A 125 11.96 3.97 19.02
N LEU A 126 11.90 2.78 18.42
CA LEU A 126 10.65 2.04 18.23
C LEU A 126 9.99 1.69 19.56
N GLN A 127 10.73 1.23 20.55
CA GLN A 127 10.18 0.92 21.88
C GLN A 127 9.62 2.14 22.59
N GLN A 128 10.26 3.31 22.42
CA GLN A 128 9.81 4.56 23.02
C GLN A 128 8.54 5.11 22.35
N HIS A 129 8.45 5.04 21.03
CA HIS A 129 7.38 5.69 20.25
C HIS A 129 6.23 4.75 19.87
N LEU A 130 6.48 3.43 19.86
CA LEU A 130 5.52 2.38 19.52
C LEU A 130 5.44 1.33 20.66
N PRO A 131 5.17 1.73 21.91
CA PRO A 131 5.21 0.83 23.07
C PRO A 131 4.14 -0.26 23.03
N GLN A 132 3.09 -0.09 22.23
CA GLN A 132 1.99 -1.05 22.08
C GLN A 132 2.26 -2.10 20.99
N SER A 133 3.28 -1.91 20.17
CA SER A 133 3.61 -2.81 19.07
C SER A 133 4.50 -3.95 19.56
N GLU A 134 4.17 -5.18 19.16
CA GLU A 134 5.02 -6.34 19.42
C GLU A 134 6.21 -6.33 18.44
N ILE A 135 7.42 -6.12 18.98
CA ILE A 135 8.65 -6.10 18.17
C ILE A 135 9.26 -7.50 18.17
N SER A 136 9.15 -8.19 17.03
CA SER A 136 9.81 -9.48 16.82
C SER A 136 11.23 -9.27 16.33
N THR A 137 12.21 -9.66 17.14
CA THR A 137 13.64 -9.48 16.83
C THR A 137 14.30 -10.69 16.18
N GLY A 138 13.58 -11.82 16.08
CA GLY A 138 14.09 -13.07 15.53
C GLY A 138 13.94 -13.14 14.01
N PHE A 139 15.00 -13.59 13.32
CA PHE A 139 14.89 -14.02 11.93
C PHE A 139 14.13 -15.37 11.91
N LYS A 140 12.88 -15.37 11.46
CA LYS A 140 12.17 -16.63 11.18
C LYS A 140 12.68 -17.18 9.85
N SER A 141 13.60 -18.14 9.97
CA SER A 141 14.09 -18.97 8.87
C SER A 141 12.99 -19.82 8.25
#